data_AF-A0A1U9NRY9-F1
#
_entry.id   AF-A0A1U9NRY9-F1
#
_cell.length_a   1.000
_cell.length_b   1.000
_cell.length_c   1.000
_cell.angle_alpha   90.00
_cell.angle_beta   90.00
_cell.angle_gamma   90.00
#
_symmetry.space_group_name_H-M   'P 1'
#
loop_
_entity.id
_entity.type
_entity.pdbx_description
1 polymer ?
#
loop_
_entity_poly.entity_id
_entity_poly.type
_entity_poly.pdbx_seq_one_letter_code
_entity_poly.pdbx_strand_id
1 'polypeptide(L)'
;MADDPGTTLAATLCDAPDFGGTTVTVLPDGGHAGGELRAYALAWLGLRRLGSLRAPFVPADPDSPFRQELRRGVNVTVWNHRPATWTLPDDQRGRTWQTYGADTADLGDWAAKATYVRVWEEAAGSPSHTVVPAPDGAEPGRPVLVVE
;
A
#
# COMPACT_ATOMS: atom_id res chain seq x y z
N MET A 1 26.54 -13.91 11.10
CA MET A 1 25.16 -13.58 11.47
C MET A 1 24.39 -13.70 10.17
N ALA A 2 23.54 -14.73 10.06
CA ALA A 2 22.92 -15.09 8.79
C ALA A 2 21.95 -13.97 8.37
N ASP A 3 22.09 -13.52 7.13
CA ASP A 3 21.09 -12.73 6.44
C ASP A 3 19.88 -13.67 6.25
N ASP A 4 18.88 -13.56 7.14
CA ASP A 4 17.63 -14.31 6.99
C ASP A 4 17.05 -13.95 5.60
N PRO A 5 16.83 -14.94 4.70
CA PRO A 5 16.30 -14.68 3.38
C PRO A 5 14.95 -13.98 3.55
N GLY A 6 14.95 -12.68 3.21
CA GLY A 6 13.98 -11.71 3.69
C GLY A 6 12.55 -12.22 3.64
N THR A 7 11.90 -12.24 4.82
CA THR A 7 10.46 -12.42 4.94
C THR A 7 9.79 -11.54 3.90
N THR A 8 9.22 -12.16 2.88
CA THR A 8 8.51 -11.44 1.83
C THR A 8 7.30 -10.79 2.49
N LEU A 9 7.38 -9.48 2.72
CA LEU A 9 6.29 -8.72 3.31
C LEU A 9 5.17 -8.63 2.28
N ALA A 10 3.98 -9.11 2.63
CA ALA A 10 2.83 -9.11 1.74
C ALA A 10 1.63 -8.50 2.47
N ALA A 11 0.84 -7.69 1.76
CA ALA A 11 -0.42 -7.23 2.31
C ALA A 11 -1.46 -8.34 2.21
N THR A 12 -2.36 -8.41 3.19
CA THR A 12 -3.54 -9.26 3.13
C THR A 12 -4.77 -8.37 3.00
N LEU A 13 -5.57 -8.61 1.97
CA LEU A 13 -6.77 -7.85 1.65
C LEU A 13 -8.00 -8.73 1.87
N CYS A 14 -9.00 -8.22 2.59
CA CYS A 14 -10.20 -8.96 2.96
C CYS A 14 -11.44 -8.24 2.44
N ASP A 15 -12.44 -8.97 1.97
CA ASP A 15 -13.70 -8.38 1.47
C ASP A 15 -14.68 -7.95 2.58
N ALA A 16 -14.45 -8.35 3.83
CA ALA A 16 -15.26 -7.96 4.98
C ALA A 16 -14.43 -7.26 6.07
N PRO A 17 -15.09 -6.52 6.99
CA PRO A 17 -14.45 -6.01 8.21
C PRO A 17 -13.89 -7.15 9.08
N ASP A 18 -13.10 -6.77 10.07
CA ASP A 18 -12.50 -7.63 11.09
C ASP A 18 -11.66 -8.78 10.51
N PHE A 19 -11.05 -8.58 9.34
CA PHE A 19 -10.26 -9.57 8.61
C PHE A 19 -11.05 -10.81 8.19
N GLY A 20 -12.37 -10.66 8.00
CA GLY A 20 -13.28 -11.73 7.60
C GLY A 20 -13.46 -11.86 6.09
N GLY A 21 -14.16 -12.93 5.70
CA GLY A 21 -14.61 -13.17 4.32
C GLY A 21 -13.51 -13.61 3.35
N THR A 22 -13.68 -13.29 2.07
CA THR A 22 -12.71 -13.65 1.02
C THR A 22 -11.43 -12.88 1.26
N THR A 23 -10.30 -13.60 1.25
CA THR A 23 -9.00 -13.04 1.56
C THR A 23 -8.01 -13.32 0.43
N VAL A 24 -7.20 -12.31 0.08
CA VAL A 24 -6.12 -12.43 -0.91
C VAL A 24 -4.84 -11.81 -0.36
N THR A 25 -3.72 -12.46 -0.63
CA THR A 25 -2.39 -11.95 -0.28
C THR A 25 -1.73 -11.37 -1.52
N VAL A 26 -1.25 -10.13 -1.42
CA VAL A 26 -0.68 -9.37 -2.53
C VAL A 26 0.72 -8.90 -2.14
N LEU A 27 1.69 -9.21 -3.01
CA LEU A 27 3.07 -8.78 -2.85
C LEU A 27 3.22 -7.30 -3.23
N PRO A 28 4.09 -6.54 -2.52
CA PRO A 28 4.42 -5.19 -2.91
C PRO A 28 5.08 -5.19 -4.28
N ASP A 29 4.76 -4.18 -5.09
CA ASP A 29 5.42 -4.00 -6.36
C ASP A 29 6.86 -3.48 -6.22
N GLY A 30 7.62 -3.63 -7.29
CA GLY A 30 9.03 -3.25 -7.33
C GLY A 30 9.28 -1.75 -7.50
N GLY A 31 8.27 -0.89 -7.33
CA GLY A 31 8.31 0.52 -7.72
C GLY A 31 9.50 1.31 -7.19
N HIS A 32 9.90 1.07 -5.94
CA HIS A 32 11.08 1.70 -5.32
C HIS A 32 12.41 1.13 -5.84
N ALA A 33 12.42 -0.11 -6.35
CA ALA A 33 13.60 -0.79 -6.89
C ALA A 33 13.72 -0.66 -8.42
N GLY A 34 13.00 0.27 -9.05
CA GLY A 34 12.97 0.45 -10.50
C GLY A 34 12.11 -0.58 -11.26
N GLY A 35 11.30 -1.38 -10.55
CA GLY A 35 10.31 -2.27 -11.12
C GLY A 35 9.01 -1.56 -11.53
N GLU A 36 8.11 -2.30 -12.16
CA GLU A 36 6.80 -1.79 -12.59
C GLU A 36 5.91 -1.42 -11.40
N LEU A 37 5.23 -0.28 -11.51
CA LEU A 37 4.19 0.16 -10.58
C LEU A 37 2.87 -0.50 -10.98
N ARG A 38 2.28 -1.30 -10.10
CA ARG A 38 1.10 -2.11 -10.43
C ARG A 38 -0.09 -1.76 -9.54
N ALA A 39 -1.21 -1.43 -10.17
CA ALA A 39 -2.50 -1.38 -9.50
C ALA A 39 -3.37 -2.53 -10.02
N TYR A 40 -4.07 -3.20 -9.12
CA TYR A 40 -4.96 -4.30 -9.43
C TYR A 40 -6.40 -3.84 -9.24
N ALA A 41 -7.28 -4.16 -10.19
CA ALA A 41 -8.71 -4.12 -9.91
C ALA A 41 -9.04 -5.14 -8.81
N LEU A 42 -9.90 -4.77 -7.86
CA LEU A 42 -10.34 -5.70 -6.81
C LEU A 42 -11.00 -6.95 -7.42
N ALA A 43 -11.77 -6.76 -8.49
CA ALA A 43 -12.42 -7.85 -9.21
C ALA A 43 -11.42 -8.86 -9.79
N TRP A 44 -10.28 -8.40 -10.29
CA TRP A 44 -9.19 -9.27 -10.77
C TRP A 44 -8.63 -10.13 -9.65
N LEU A 45 -8.51 -9.58 -8.44
CA LEU A 45 -8.09 -10.29 -7.25
C LEU A 45 -9.19 -11.19 -6.64
N GLY A 46 -10.37 -11.27 -7.27
CA GLY A 46 -11.51 -12.02 -6.76
C GLY A 46 -12.25 -11.34 -5.61
N LEU A 47 -11.93 -10.08 -5.31
CA LEU A 47 -12.58 -9.29 -4.27
C LEU A 47 -13.71 -8.43 -4.86
N ARG A 48 -14.90 -8.50 -4.26
CA ARG A 48 -16.03 -7.64 -4.66
C ARG A 48 -15.96 -6.23 -4.07
N ARG A 49 -15.28 -6.12 -2.93
CA ARG A 49 -15.05 -4.90 -2.17
C ARG A 49 -13.84 -5.14 -1.27
N LEU A 50 -13.33 -4.09 -0.62
CA LEU A 50 -12.26 -4.21 0.36
C LEU A 50 -12.78 -3.77 1.73
N GLY A 51 -13.03 -4.68 2.65
CA GLY A 51 -13.57 -4.39 3.98
C GLY A 51 -12.51 -4.15 5.05
N SER A 52 -11.39 -4.85 4.96
CA SER A 52 -10.26 -4.72 5.89
C SER A 52 -8.94 -5.11 5.22
N LEU A 53 -7.82 -4.74 5.82
CA LEU A 53 -6.49 -5.08 5.31
C LEU A 53 -5.47 -5.25 6.43
N ARG A 54 -4.47 -6.08 6.18
CA ARG A 54 -3.26 -6.18 6.98
C ARG A 54 -2.06 -5.66 6.19
N ALA A 55 -1.29 -4.80 6.82
CA ALA A 55 -0.16 -4.10 6.23
C ALA A 55 1.05 -4.32 7.14
N PRO A 56 1.80 -5.41 6.94
CA PRO A 56 2.88 -5.76 7.86
C PRO A 56 4.05 -4.79 7.74
N PHE A 57 4.73 -4.59 8.86
CA PHE A 57 5.97 -3.82 8.94
C PHE A 57 7.02 -4.57 9.75
N VAL A 58 8.28 -4.27 9.45
CA VAL A 58 9.45 -4.80 10.15
C VAL A 58 10.10 -3.65 10.91
N PRO A 59 10.15 -3.71 12.26
CA PRO A 59 10.89 -2.73 13.04
C PRO A 59 12.40 -2.86 12.75
N ALA A 60 13.10 -1.73 12.78
CA ALA A 60 14.56 -1.65 12.63
C ALA A 60 15.29 -2.34 13.77
N ASP A 61 14.74 -2.25 14.97
CA ASP A 61 15.21 -2.95 16.15
C ASP A 61 14.03 -3.68 16.81
N PRO A 62 13.88 -5.00 16.62
CA PRO A 62 12.80 -5.77 17.22
C PRO A 62 12.93 -5.91 18.75
N ASP A 63 14.16 -5.77 19.28
CA ASP A 63 14.50 -5.90 20.70
C ASP A 63 14.35 -4.57 21.46
N SER A 64 14.32 -3.44 20.75
CA SER A 64 14.04 -2.13 21.36
C SER A 64 12.60 -2.05 21.86
N PRO A 65 12.37 -1.59 23.11
CA PRO A 65 11.02 -1.45 23.67
C PRO A 65 10.19 -0.37 22.96
N PHE A 66 10.84 0.56 22.23
CA PHE A 66 10.15 1.67 21.60
C PHE A 66 9.72 1.40 20.16
N ARG A 67 10.24 0.36 19.47
CA ARG A 67 9.84 -0.11 18.11
C ARG A 67 9.40 0.98 17.10
N GLN A 68 9.90 2.20 17.25
CA GLN A 68 9.44 3.39 16.52
C GLN A 68 10.16 3.53 15.19
N GLU A 69 11.37 2.98 15.09
CA GLU A 69 12.15 2.98 13.86
C GLU A 69 11.70 1.81 12.99
N LEU A 70 11.17 2.14 11.80
CA LEU A 70 10.75 1.17 10.81
C LEU A 70 11.91 0.84 9.88
N ARG A 71 12.21 -0.46 9.71
CA ARG A 71 13.17 -0.93 8.69
C ARG A 71 12.52 -0.90 7.32
N ARG A 72 11.33 -1.48 7.23
CA ARG A 72 10.52 -1.66 6.02
C ARG A 72 9.06 -1.78 6.41
N GLY A 73 8.15 -1.24 5.60
CA GLY A 73 6.71 -1.35 5.80
C GLY A 73 5.99 -1.58 4.49
N VAL A 74 4.87 -2.29 4.53
CA VAL A 74 3.96 -2.39 3.39
C VAL A 74 2.91 -1.30 3.50
N ASN A 75 2.74 -0.56 2.41
CA ASN A 75 1.66 0.39 2.24
C ASN A 75 0.67 -0.12 1.20
N VAL A 76 -0.61 0.09 1.48
CA VAL A 76 -1.72 -0.24 0.60
C VAL A 76 -2.40 1.05 0.20
N THR A 77 -2.34 1.40 -1.09
CA THR A 77 -3.07 2.53 -1.65
C THR A 77 -4.30 2.00 -2.38
N VAL A 78 -5.46 2.58 -2.11
CA VAL A 78 -6.72 2.25 -2.77
C VAL A 78 -7.23 3.44 -3.56
N TRP A 79 -7.90 3.18 -4.67
CA TRP A 79 -8.60 4.17 -5.48
C TRP A 79 -10.05 3.76 -5.70
N ASN A 80 -10.92 4.74 -5.84
CA ASN A 80 -12.31 4.51 -6.26
C ASN A 80 -12.51 4.50 -7.78
N HIS A 81 -11.49 4.89 -8.54
CA HIS A 81 -11.47 4.85 -9.99
C HIS A 81 -10.09 4.41 -10.50
N ARG A 82 -10.01 4.09 -11.79
CA ARG A 82 -8.79 3.61 -12.42
C ARG A 82 -7.67 4.66 -12.29
N PRO A 83 -6.53 4.35 -11.64
CA PRO A 83 -5.43 5.30 -11.53
C PRO A 83 -4.79 5.53 -12.89
N ALA A 84 -4.69 6.80 -13.29
CA ALA A 84 -4.07 7.19 -14.56
C ALA A 84 -2.55 7.39 -14.43
N THR A 85 -2.11 7.91 -13.29
CA THR A 85 -0.70 8.21 -13.02
C THR A 85 -0.34 7.82 -11.59
N TRP A 86 0.95 7.64 -11.35
CA TRP A 86 1.46 7.43 -10.00
C TRP A 86 1.30 8.66 -9.10
N THR A 87 1.38 9.87 -9.65
CA THR A 87 1.30 11.08 -8.84
C THR A 87 -0.05 11.12 -8.13
N LEU A 88 -0.01 11.05 -6.80
CA LEU A 88 -1.16 11.11 -5.93
C LEU A 88 -1.31 12.55 -5.45
N PRO A 89 -2.24 13.34 -6.01
CA PRO A 89 -2.44 14.71 -5.57
C PRO A 89 -3.01 14.69 -4.16
N ASP A 90 -2.37 15.37 -3.21
CA ASP A 90 -2.82 15.41 -1.81
C ASP A 90 -4.23 15.97 -1.65
N ASP A 91 -4.65 16.90 -2.51
CA ASP A 91 -6.01 17.48 -2.53
C ASP A 91 -7.10 16.45 -2.90
N GLN A 92 -6.69 15.31 -3.46
CA GLN A 92 -7.56 14.21 -3.86
C GLN A 92 -7.58 13.07 -2.83
N ARG A 93 -6.70 13.11 -1.82
CA ARG A 93 -6.70 12.15 -0.70
C ARG A 93 -8.01 12.23 0.07
N GLY A 94 -8.55 11.09 0.48
CA GLY A 94 -9.85 11.05 1.18
C GLY A 94 -11.06 11.19 0.24
N ARG A 95 -10.84 11.54 -1.04
CA ARG A 95 -11.91 11.69 -2.05
C ARG A 95 -11.82 10.62 -3.12
N THR A 96 -10.63 10.42 -3.69
CA THR A 96 -10.42 9.49 -4.80
C THR A 96 -9.39 8.40 -4.52
N TRP A 97 -8.48 8.65 -3.59
CA TRP A 97 -7.54 7.67 -3.10
C TRP A 97 -7.30 7.78 -1.58
N GLN A 98 -6.81 6.68 -0.99
CA GLN A 98 -6.38 6.61 0.40
C GLN A 98 -5.23 5.60 0.54
N THR A 99 -4.28 5.89 1.43
CA THR A 99 -3.20 4.94 1.78
C THR A 99 -3.34 4.49 3.23
N TYR A 100 -3.04 3.21 3.46
CA TYR A 100 -3.01 2.53 4.74
C TYR A 100 -1.65 1.83 4.91
N GLY A 101 -0.94 2.14 6.00
CA GLY A 101 0.36 1.54 6.34
C GLY A 101 0.31 0.67 7.60
N ALA A 102 -0.89 0.34 8.08
CA ALA A 102 -1.11 -0.47 9.28
C ALA A 102 -2.36 -1.33 9.11
N ASP A 103 -2.44 -2.40 9.91
CA ASP A 103 -3.62 -3.25 10.01
C ASP A 103 -4.86 -2.41 10.30
N THR A 104 -5.84 -2.50 9.40
CA THR A 104 -7.09 -1.75 9.46
C THR A 104 -8.25 -2.73 9.41
N ALA A 105 -8.89 -2.92 10.56
CA ALA A 105 -9.99 -3.87 10.73
C ALA A 105 -11.29 -3.43 10.06
N ASP A 106 -11.50 -2.13 9.85
CA ASP A 106 -12.65 -1.62 9.12
C ASP A 106 -12.24 -0.38 8.32
N LEU A 107 -12.41 -0.47 6.99
CA LEU A 107 -12.14 0.64 6.08
C LEU A 107 -13.33 1.62 5.96
N GLY A 108 -14.49 1.30 6.56
CA GLY A 108 -15.67 2.14 6.60
C GLY A 108 -16.19 2.48 5.20
N ASP A 109 -16.57 3.74 4.99
CA ASP A 109 -17.09 4.22 3.70
C ASP A 109 -16.14 4.00 2.51
N TRP A 110 -14.84 3.88 2.77
CA TRP A 110 -13.86 3.56 1.73
C TRP A 110 -14.05 2.14 1.18
N ALA A 111 -14.51 1.21 2.02
CA ALA A 111 -14.76 -0.16 1.60
C ALA A 111 -15.76 -0.27 0.45
N ALA A 112 -16.76 0.62 0.45
CA ALA A 112 -17.81 0.65 -0.57
C ALA A 112 -17.36 1.34 -1.87
N LYS A 113 -16.31 2.15 -1.82
CA LYS A 113 -15.88 3.00 -2.95
C LYS A 113 -14.66 2.44 -3.66
N ALA A 114 -13.79 1.70 -2.97
CA ALA A 114 -12.56 1.18 -3.53
C ALA A 114 -12.83 0.18 -4.66
N THR A 115 -12.14 0.38 -5.79
CA THR A 115 -12.21 -0.48 -6.98
C THR A 115 -10.83 -0.94 -7.43
N TYR A 116 -9.78 -0.17 -7.12
CA TYR A 116 -8.39 -0.51 -7.43
C TYR A 116 -7.52 -0.45 -6.19
N VAL A 117 -6.50 -1.29 -6.15
CA VAL A 117 -5.54 -1.38 -5.04
C VAL A 117 -4.12 -1.51 -5.56
N ARG A 118 -3.17 -0.91 -4.87
CA ARG A 118 -1.74 -1.08 -5.06
C ARG A 118 -1.12 -1.43 -3.72
N VAL A 119 -0.19 -2.36 -3.74
CA VAL A 119 0.64 -2.72 -2.60
C VAL A 119 2.07 -2.36 -2.93
N TRP A 120 2.76 -1.66 -2.03
CA TRP A 120 4.12 -1.19 -2.25
C TRP A 120 4.90 -1.15 -0.93
N GLU A 121 6.23 -1.28 -1.03
CA GLU A 121 7.13 -1.24 0.13
C GLU A 121 7.65 0.18 0.37
N GLU A 122 7.59 0.64 1.61
CA GLU A 122 8.29 1.83 2.10
C GLU A 122 9.59 1.39 2.77
N ALA A 123 10.72 1.92 2.30
CA ALA A 123 12.03 1.68 2.88
C ALA A 123 12.33 2.66 4.03
N ALA A 124 13.16 2.24 5.00
CA ALA A 124 13.63 3.09 6.08
C ALA A 124 14.21 4.43 5.59
N GLY A 125 13.83 5.52 6.26
CA GLY A 125 14.35 6.87 5.99
C GLY A 125 13.49 7.73 5.07
N SER A 126 12.39 7.20 4.53
CA SER A 126 11.37 7.98 3.82
C SER A 126 10.13 8.13 4.69
N PRO A 127 10.04 9.15 5.56
CA PRO A 127 8.82 9.40 6.30
C PRO A 127 7.72 9.88 5.36
N SER A 128 6.73 9.05 5.06
CA SER A 128 5.46 9.47 4.42
C SER A 128 4.63 10.48 5.23
N HIS A 129 5.17 10.99 6.35
CA HIS A 129 4.61 12.08 7.14
C HIS A 129 5.45 13.37 7.14
N THR A 130 6.54 13.43 6.38
CA THR A 130 7.25 14.70 6.16
C THR A 130 6.89 15.19 4.77
N VAL A 131 6.33 16.40 4.72
CA VAL A 131 6.20 17.23 3.53
C VAL A 131 7.45 17.02 2.67
N VAL A 132 7.32 16.25 1.59
CA VAL A 132 8.34 16.20 0.55
C VAL A 132 8.21 17.54 -0.16
N PRO A 133 9.16 18.49 -0.03
CA PRO A 133 9.19 19.57 -1.00
C PRO A 133 9.40 18.88 -2.35
N ALA A 134 8.49 19.15 -3.30
CA ALA A 134 8.56 18.61 -4.64
C ALA A 134 10.01 18.74 -5.14
N PRO A 135 10.72 17.64 -5.47
CA PRO A 135 12.00 17.78 -6.14
C PRO A 135 11.73 18.54 -7.43
N ASP A 136 12.40 19.69 -7.56
CA ASP A 136 12.42 20.54 -8.75
C ASP A 136 12.90 19.66 -9.92
N GLY A 137 11.93 19.12 -10.66
CA GLY A 137 12.15 17.99 -11.56
C GLY A 137 11.16 16.85 -11.32
N ALA A 138 9.86 17.13 -11.41
CA ALA A 138 8.85 16.09 -11.51
C ALA A 138 9.15 15.27 -12.78
N GLU A 139 9.75 14.09 -12.63
CA GLU A 139 9.73 13.08 -13.68
C GLU A 139 8.27 12.96 -14.15
N PRO A 140 8.00 13.04 -15.47
CA PRO A 140 6.64 12.89 -15.97
C PRO A 140 6.07 11.59 -15.39
N GLY A 141 4.91 11.72 -14.72
CA GLY A 141 4.35 10.67 -13.87
C GLY A 141 4.39 9.33 -14.58
N ARG A 142 5.20 8.40 -14.06
CA ARG A 142 5.33 7.07 -14.66
C ARG A 142 3.93 6.43 -14.74
N PRO A 143 3.58 5.81 -15.87
CA PRO A 143 2.28 5.16 -16.01
C PRO A 143 2.17 4.02 -15.00
N VAL A 144 1.01 3.93 -14.35
CA VAL A 144 0.67 2.78 -13.51
C VAL A 144 0.15 1.68 -14.40
N LEU A 145 0.75 0.49 -14.31
CA LEU A 145 0.20 -0.69 -14.97
C LEU A 145 -1.04 -1.14 -14.19
N VAL A 146 -2.21 -0.97 -14.82
CA VAL A 146 -3.47 -1.46 -14.25
C VAL A 146 -3.73 -2.87 -14.75
N VAL A 147 -3.88 -3.80 -13.82
CA VAL A 147 -4.20 -5.20 -14.05
C VAL A 147 -5.69 -5.41 -13.70
N GLU A 148 -6.48 -5.88 -14.65
CA GLU A 148 -7.95 -5.97 -14.58
C GLU A 148 -8.48 -7.32 -15.05
#